data_AF-X1GBX0-F1
#
_entry.id   AF-X1GBX0-F1
#
_cell.length_a   1.000
_cell.length_b   1.000
_cell.length_c   1.000
_cell.angle_alpha   90.00
_cell.angle_beta   90.00
_cell.angle_gamma   90.00
#
_symmetry.space_group_name_H-M   'P 1'
#
loop_
_entity.id
_entity.type
_entity.pdbx_description
1 polymer ?
#
loop_
_entity_poly.entity_id
_entity_poly.type
_entity_poly.pdbx_seq_one_letter_code
_entity_poly.pdbx_strand_id
1 'polypeptide(L)'
;IANYGIRHDPVAILKVIDKDGNIYEEYEEEERQVLTPINAYRAIEIMQQVMLRGTGTRARLNDRQCAGKTGTTDEAENAWFSGFTTNLAACVWMGHPEVNKKMGIIHDMRVQGGAHPAMIWNLFMTEATKDLPIENFMRPQDDMINIQVVINPETGEMLLPNRFTPLDQIIIKEFRYGGEPTVQMPITPDDIPIMPMVSLMHINEANHILIEAGYTNIVYKNEPYSEVPSGYTHRQDPMWGQPVETIRKITIWVNP
;
A
#
# COMPACT_ATOMS: atom_id res chain seq x y z
N ILE A 1 -11.11 -4.61 -7.34
CA ILE A 1 -10.22 -4.08 -8.41
C ILE A 1 -10.30 -4.96 -9.65
N ALA A 2 -9.92 -6.24 -9.55
CA ALA A 2 -9.96 -7.19 -10.67
C ALA A 2 -11.31 -7.22 -11.41
N ASN A 3 -12.43 -7.19 -10.66
CA ASN A 3 -13.78 -7.11 -11.21
C ASN A 3 -14.32 -5.67 -11.31
N TYR A 4 -13.52 -4.74 -11.87
CA TYR A 4 -13.95 -3.38 -12.21
C TYR A 4 -14.70 -2.60 -11.11
N GLY A 5 -14.32 -2.80 -9.85
CA GLY A 5 -14.88 -2.05 -8.72
C GLY A 5 -16.13 -2.66 -8.09
N ILE A 6 -16.59 -3.81 -8.56
CA ILE A 6 -17.59 -4.63 -7.87
C ILE A 6 -16.88 -5.42 -6.76
N ARG A 7 -17.37 -5.26 -5.53
CA ARG A 7 -16.98 -6.04 -4.37
C ARG A 7 -17.86 -7.29 -4.31
N HIS A 8 -17.17 -8.39 -4.05
CA HIS A 8 -17.72 -9.69 -3.71
C HIS A 8 -17.19 -10.09 -2.33
N ASP A 9 -18.04 -10.67 -1.50
CA ASP A 9 -17.58 -11.24 -0.22
C ASP A 9 -17.04 -12.65 -0.45
N PRO A 10 -15.87 -13.02 0.11
CA PRO A 10 -15.31 -14.34 -0.10
C PRO A 10 -16.20 -15.45 0.46
N VAL A 11 -16.56 -16.42 -0.40
CA VAL A 11 -17.35 -17.59 -0.02
C VAL A 11 -16.56 -18.88 -0.27
N ALA A 12 -16.65 -19.84 0.65
CA ALA A 12 -16.01 -21.15 0.52
C ALA A 12 -17.01 -22.29 0.22
N ILE A 13 -18.28 -22.12 0.61
CA ILE A 13 -19.34 -23.12 0.45
C ILE A 13 -20.40 -22.51 -0.47
N LEU A 14 -20.55 -23.08 -1.67
CA LEU A 14 -21.54 -22.60 -2.64
C LEU A 14 -22.91 -23.26 -2.47
N LYS A 15 -22.94 -24.50 -1.95
CA LYS A 15 -24.18 -25.29 -1.85
C LYS A 15 -24.05 -26.39 -0.81
N VAL A 16 -25.09 -26.57 0.00
CA VAL A 16 -25.27 -27.67 0.95
C VAL A 16 -26.49 -28.48 0.52
N ILE A 17 -26.29 -29.77 0.26
CA ILE A 17 -27.35 -30.71 -0.12
C ILE A 17 -27.45 -31.84 0.90
N ASP A 18 -28.67 -32.35 1.11
CA ASP A 18 -28.89 -33.54 1.94
C ASP A 18 -28.62 -34.85 1.17
N LYS A 19 -28.77 -35.98 1.86
CA LYS A 19 -28.55 -37.33 1.29
C LYS A 19 -29.51 -37.68 0.15
N ASP A 20 -30.66 -37.01 0.08
CA ASP A 20 -31.71 -37.24 -0.90
C ASP A 20 -31.61 -36.23 -2.07
N GLY A 21 -30.63 -35.31 -2.03
CA GLY A 21 -30.36 -34.31 -3.05
C GLY A 21 -31.14 -33.01 -2.87
N ASN A 22 -31.85 -32.82 -1.76
CA ASN A 22 -32.55 -31.57 -1.48
C ASN A 22 -31.55 -30.48 -1.07
N ILE A 23 -31.79 -29.27 -1.56
CA ILE A 23 -30.97 -28.09 -1.26
C ILE A 23 -31.36 -27.57 0.11
N TYR A 24 -30.39 -27.50 1.01
CA TYR A 24 -30.55 -26.91 2.35
C TYR A 24 -30.16 -25.44 2.36
N GLU A 25 -29.05 -25.13 1.67
CA GLU A 25 -28.49 -23.79 1.56
C GLU A 25 -27.77 -23.69 0.21
N GLU A 26 -27.91 -22.55 -0.45
CA GLU A 26 -27.20 -22.22 -1.69
C GLU A 26 -26.78 -20.76 -1.59
N TYR A 27 -25.52 -20.48 -1.94
CA TYR A 27 -24.96 -19.15 -1.86
C TYR A 27 -25.66 -18.24 -2.88
N GLU A 28 -26.20 -17.13 -2.38
CA GLU A 28 -26.71 -16.04 -3.20
C GLU A 28 -25.64 -14.96 -3.30
N GLU A 29 -25.30 -14.58 -4.53
CA GLU A 29 -24.25 -13.61 -4.79
C GLU A 29 -24.71 -12.20 -4.45
N GLU A 30 -24.04 -11.57 -3.48
CA GLU A 30 -24.25 -10.17 -3.14
C GLU A 30 -23.14 -9.29 -3.74
N GLU A 31 -23.52 -8.48 -4.72
CA GLU A 31 -22.61 -7.55 -5.38
C GLU A 31 -22.76 -6.12 -4.85
N ARG A 32 -21.63 -5.45 -4.61
CA ARG A 32 -21.64 -4.02 -4.29
C ARG A 32 -20.60 -3.24 -5.09
N GLN A 33 -21.06 -2.25 -5.86
CA GLN A 33 -20.14 -1.30 -6.50
C GLN A 33 -19.49 -0.41 -5.44
N VAL A 34 -18.15 -0.46 -5.33
CA VAL A 34 -17.36 0.34 -4.38
C VAL A 34 -16.37 1.29 -5.06
N LEU A 35 -16.06 1.06 -6.33
CA LEU A 35 -15.26 1.96 -7.18
C LEU A 35 -15.95 2.08 -8.54
N THR A 36 -15.84 3.21 -9.24
CA THR A 36 -16.29 3.24 -10.65
C THR A 36 -15.42 2.30 -11.50
N PRO A 37 -15.97 1.69 -12.57
CA PRO A 37 -15.22 0.79 -13.44
C PRO A 37 -13.94 1.42 -14.00
N ILE A 38 -13.99 2.69 -14.38
CA ILE A 38 -12.83 3.40 -14.95
C ILE A 38 -11.74 3.69 -13.92
N ASN A 39 -12.10 4.03 -12.67
CA ASN A 39 -11.12 4.18 -11.59
C ASN A 39 -10.48 2.83 -11.24
N ALA A 40 -11.25 1.73 -11.25
CA ALA A 40 -10.72 0.39 -11.08
C ALA A 40 -9.77 -0.01 -12.23
N TYR A 41 -10.16 0.26 -13.48
CA TYR A 41 -9.31 0.02 -14.65
C TYR A 41 -8.00 0.81 -14.58
N ARG A 42 -8.04 2.08 -14.15
CA ARG A 42 -6.82 2.87 -13.98
C ARG A 42 -5.90 2.30 -12.88
N ALA A 43 -6.47 1.78 -11.80
CA ALA A 43 -5.69 1.05 -10.80
C ALA A 43 -5.04 -0.21 -11.38
N ILE A 44 -5.75 -0.94 -12.25
CA ILE A 44 -5.19 -2.10 -12.98
C ILE A 44 -3.98 -1.66 -13.82
N GLU A 45 -4.09 -0.58 -14.59
CA GLU A 45 -2.97 -0.08 -15.42
C GLU A 45 -1.75 0.31 -14.59
N ILE A 46 -1.96 0.97 -13.44
CA ILE A 46 -0.88 1.30 -12.50
C ILE A 46 -0.23 0.01 -11.98
N MET A 47 -1.03 -0.99 -11.59
CA MET A 47 -0.55 -2.28 -11.09
C MET A 47 0.13 -3.11 -12.18
N GLN A 48 -0.24 -2.97 -13.46
CA GLN A 48 0.50 -3.57 -14.58
C GLN A 48 1.92 -2.99 -14.68
N GLN A 49 2.13 -1.70 -14.36
CA GLN A 49 3.48 -1.12 -14.37
C GLN A 49 4.39 -1.73 -13.31
N VAL A 50 3.85 -2.16 -12.18
CA VAL A 50 4.61 -2.90 -11.15
C VAL A 50 5.20 -4.19 -11.72
N MET A 51 4.45 -4.85 -12.61
CA MET A 51 4.83 -6.10 -13.27
C MET A 51 5.77 -5.87 -14.45
N LEU A 52 5.59 -4.77 -15.20
CA LEU A 52 6.37 -4.51 -16.40
C LEU A 52 7.74 -3.91 -16.09
N ARG A 53 7.80 -2.97 -15.13
CA ARG A 53 9.00 -2.18 -14.84
C ARG A 53 9.24 -1.89 -13.36
N GLY A 54 8.42 -2.47 -12.47
CA GLY A 54 8.49 -2.23 -11.03
C GLY A 54 9.05 -3.40 -10.24
N THR A 55 8.60 -3.50 -9.00
CA THR A 55 9.07 -4.52 -8.05
C THR A 55 8.45 -5.91 -8.27
N GLY A 56 7.42 -6.03 -9.10
CA GLY A 56 6.69 -7.26 -9.38
C GLY A 56 7.15 -7.99 -10.64
N THR A 57 8.26 -7.60 -11.26
CA THR A 57 8.71 -8.15 -12.55
C THR A 57 8.84 -9.67 -12.57
N ARG A 58 9.24 -10.29 -11.45
CA ARG A 58 9.31 -11.75 -11.30
C ARG A 58 7.96 -12.46 -11.25
N ALA A 59 6.86 -11.73 -11.04
CA ALA A 59 5.51 -12.28 -11.06
C ALA A 59 4.89 -12.26 -12.47
N ARG A 60 5.49 -11.57 -13.45
CA ARG A 60 4.92 -11.41 -14.79
C ARG A 60 4.68 -12.75 -15.49
N LEU A 61 3.44 -12.94 -15.96
CA LEU A 61 3.07 -14.07 -16.82
C LEU A 61 3.47 -13.77 -18.28
N ASN A 62 3.82 -14.83 -19.02
CA ASN A 62 4.32 -14.71 -20.39
C ASN A 62 3.21 -14.70 -21.44
N ASP A 63 2.08 -15.35 -21.17
CA ASP A 63 0.99 -15.62 -22.11
C ASP A 63 -0.19 -14.66 -21.98
N ARG A 64 -0.36 -14.00 -20.82
CA ARG A 64 -1.52 -13.16 -20.52
C ARG A 64 -1.17 -11.89 -19.74
N GLN A 65 -2.10 -10.94 -19.77
CA GLN A 65 -2.00 -9.75 -18.92
C GLN A 65 -2.24 -10.11 -17.46
N CYS A 66 -1.47 -9.48 -16.58
CA CYS A 66 -1.64 -9.59 -15.13
C CYS A 66 -1.31 -8.26 -14.47
N ALA A 67 -1.94 -8.01 -13.33
CA ALA A 67 -1.73 -6.83 -12.51
C ALA A 67 -1.47 -7.28 -11.07
N GLY A 68 -0.56 -6.61 -10.36
CA GLY A 68 -0.25 -6.99 -9.00
C GLY A 68 0.55 -5.96 -8.24
N LYS A 69 0.73 -6.22 -6.94
CA LYS A 69 1.50 -5.36 -6.05
C LYS A 69 2.26 -6.18 -5.01
N THR A 70 3.48 -5.73 -4.76
CA THR A 70 4.36 -6.23 -3.70
C THR A 70 4.04 -5.57 -2.36
N GLY A 71 4.17 -6.33 -1.28
CA GLY A 71 4.17 -5.85 0.11
C GLY A 71 5.35 -6.45 0.87
N THR A 72 6.00 -5.67 1.73
CA THR A 72 7.07 -6.14 2.63
C THR A 72 7.08 -5.25 3.85
N THR A 73 6.95 -5.85 5.03
CA THR A 73 7.03 -5.11 6.30
C THR A 73 8.47 -4.81 6.66
N ASP A 74 8.66 -3.99 7.69
CA ASP A 74 9.97 -3.73 8.27
C ASP A 74 10.70 -5.03 8.63
N GLU A 75 12.03 -4.96 8.56
CA GLU A 75 12.93 -6.10 8.78
C GLU A 75 12.67 -7.36 7.93
N ALA A 76 11.75 -7.31 6.96
CA ALA A 76 11.26 -8.49 6.21
C ALA A 76 10.69 -9.58 7.13
N GLU A 77 9.88 -9.19 8.12
CA GLU A 77 9.11 -10.13 8.94
C GLU A 77 7.97 -10.78 8.14
N ASN A 78 7.35 -9.99 7.26
CA ASN A 78 6.29 -10.42 6.36
C ASN A 78 6.54 -9.91 4.95
N ALA A 79 6.29 -10.76 3.96
CA ALA A 79 6.40 -10.42 2.55
C ALA A 79 5.19 -10.96 1.79
N TRP A 80 4.64 -10.18 0.87
CA TRP A 80 3.46 -10.57 0.11
C TRP A 80 3.61 -10.19 -1.35
N PHE A 81 2.98 -11.00 -2.21
CA PHE A 81 2.63 -10.60 -3.54
C PHE A 81 1.15 -10.90 -3.78
N SER A 82 0.38 -9.87 -4.11
CA SER A 82 -1.03 -10.01 -4.48
C SER A 82 -1.22 -9.58 -5.93
N GLY A 83 -1.86 -10.41 -6.73
CA GLY A 83 -2.07 -10.12 -8.14
C GLY A 83 -3.22 -10.90 -8.73
N PHE A 84 -3.59 -10.54 -9.94
CA PHE A 84 -4.72 -11.14 -10.64
C PHE A 84 -4.55 -11.04 -12.17
N THR A 85 -5.25 -11.94 -12.86
CA THR A 85 -5.61 -11.87 -14.29
C THR A 85 -7.09 -11.46 -14.39
N THR A 86 -7.68 -11.50 -15.60
CA THR A 86 -9.13 -11.31 -15.75
C THR A 86 -9.95 -12.45 -15.11
N ASN A 87 -9.36 -13.63 -14.93
CA ASN A 87 -10.08 -14.84 -14.51
C ASN A 87 -9.80 -15.26 -13.06
N LEU A 88 -8.65 -14.88 -12.49
CA LEU A 88 -8.24 -15.36 -11.17
C LEU A 88 -7.44 -14.31 -10.41
N ALA A 89 -7.76 -14.15 -9.12
CA ALA A 89 -6.96 -13.38 -8.17
C ALA A 89 -6.30 -14.32 -7.16
N ALA A 90 -5.04 -14.05 -6.84
CA ALA A 90 -4.27 -14.83 -5.87
C ALA A 90 -3.35 -13.93 -5.04
N CYS A 91 -3.13 -14.34 -3.79
CA CYS A 91 -2.23 -13.68 -2.86
C CYS A 91 -1.28 -14.72 -2.27
N VAL A 92 0.02 -14.44 -2.30
CA VAL A 92 1.05 -15.28 -1.69
C VAL A 92 1.69 -14.52 -0.54
N TRP A 93 1.77 -15.19 0.61
CA TRP A 93 2.43 -14.72 1.80
C TRP A 93 3.70 -15.51 2.12
N MET A 94 4.74 -14.77 2.49
CA MET A 94 5.97 -15.12 3.20
C MET A 94 5.96 -14.67 4.66
N GLY A 95 5.94 -15.56 5.66
CA GLY A 95 6.15 -15.16 7.06
C GLY A 95 6.07 -16.30 8.07
N HIS A 96 6.21 -15.96 9.35
CA HIS A 96 6.02 -16.90 10.46
C HIS A 96 4.58 -16.77 11.00
N PRO A 97 3.78 -17.85 11.05
CA PRO A 97 2.33 -17.77 11.31
C PRO A 97 1.99 -17.27 12.71
N GLU A 98 2.82 -17.61 13.70
CA GLU A 98 2.54 -17.31 15.10
C GLU A 98 3.22 -16.04 15.61
N VAL A 99 4.24 -15.54 14.90
CA VAL A 99 5.10 -14.44 15.37
C VAL A 99 5.63 -13.58 14.23
N ASN A 100 5.69 -12.27 14.43
CA ASN A 100 6.43 -11.39 13.53
C ASN A 100 7.92 -11.52 13.82
N LYS A 101 8.60 -12.35 13.02
CA LYS A 101 10.03 -12.61 13.14
C LYS A 101 10.71 -12.39 11.81
N LYS A 102 11.85 -11.72 11.83
CA LYS A 102 12.69 -11.51 10.65
C LYS A 102 12.98 -12.82 9.93
N MET A 103 12.59 -12.89 8.67
CA MET A 103 12.93 -14.01 7.81
C MET A 103 14.40 -13.94 7.38
N GLY A 104 15.04 -15.11 7.29
CA GLY A 104 16.41 -15.24 6.81
C GLY A 104 16.53 -15.10 5.29
N ILE A 105 17.76 -15.31 4.79
CA ILE A 105 18.03 -15.44 3.36
C ILE A 105 17.62 -16.86 2.93
N ILE A 106 16.87 -16.96 1.83
CA ILE A 106 16.45 -18.23 1.24
C ILE A 106 16.92 -18.24 -0.22
N HIS A 107 17.65 -19.29 -0.64
CA HIS A 107 18.23 -19.39 -1.99
C HIS A 107 19.00 -18.13 -2.40
N ASP A 108 19.90 -17.68 -1.53
CA ASP A 108 20.78 -16.51 -1.75
C ASP A 108 20.05 -15.18 -2.01
N MET A 109 18.75 -15.10 -1.66
CA MET A 109 17.94 -13.89 -1.78
C MET A 109 17.24 -13.57 -0.47
N ARG A 110 17.14 -12.28 -0.15
CA ARG A 110 16.30 -11.79 0.95
C ARG A 110 14.83 -11.98 0.58
N VAL A 111 14.04 -12.51 1.52
CA VAL A 111 12.59 -12.62 1.33
C VAL A 111 11.97 -11.23 1.31
N GLN A 112 11.36 -10.86 0.18
CA GLN A 112 10.66 -9.61 -0.06
C GLN A 112 9.55 -9.88 -1.07
N GLY A 113 8.51 -9.04 -1.12
CA GLY A 113 7.33 -9.28 -1.95
C GLY A 113 7.64 -9.54 -3.42
N GLY A 114 8.62 -8.82 -3.98
CA GLY A 114 9.08 -8.99 -5.37
C GLY A 114 10.05 -10.15 -5.63
N ALA A 115 10.36 -10.94 -4.60
CA ALA A 115 11.23 -12.11 -4.67
C ALA A 115 10.41 -13.40 -4.53
N HIS A 116 10.56 -14.15 -3.44
CA HIS A 116 9.92 -15.46 -3.25
C HIS A 116 8.40 -15.44 -3.41
N PRO A 117 7.63 -14.52 -2.79
CA PRO A 117 6.17 -14.49 -2.99
C PRO A 117 5.78 -14.25 -4.45
N ALA A 118 6.45 -13.33 -5.15
CA ALA A 118 6.22 -13.08 -6.58
C ALA A 118 6.53 -14.30 -7.45
N MET A 119 7.62 -15.03 -7.17
CA MET A 119 7.99 -16.24 -7.91
C MET A 119 7.00 -17.39 -7.64
N ILE A 120 6.57 -17.58 -6.40
CA ILE A 120 5.54 -18.57 -6.04
C ILE A 120 4.22 -18.23 -6.72
N TRP A 121 3.82 -16.95 -6.70
CA TRP A 121 2.61 -16.48 -7.39
C TRP A 121 2.69 -16.78 -8.89
N ASN A 122 3.83 -16.53 -9.53
CA ASN A 122 4.04 -16.82 -10.95
C ASN A 122 3.88 -18.31 -11.26
N LEU A 123 4.52 -19.18 -10.47
CA LEU A 123 4.42 -20.63 -10.63
C LEU A 123 2.97 -21.12 -10.46
N PHE A 124 2.30 -20.65 -9.41
CA PHE A 124 0.90 -20.99 -9.16
C PHE A 124 -0.01 -20.53 -10.30
N MET A 125 0.08 -19.26 -10.69
CA MET A 125 -0.81 -18.67 -11.70
C MET A 125 -0.57 -19.24 -13.10
N THR A 126 0.68 -19.58 -13.44
CA THR A 126 1.01 -20.24 -14.71
C THR A 126 0.25 -21.55 -14.84
N GLU A 127 0.22 -22.37 -13.78
CA GLU A 127 -0.49 -23.64 -13.80
C GLU A 127 -2.00 -23.46 -13.67
N ALA A 128 -2.44 -22.65 -12.69
CA ALA A 128 -3.86 -22.46 -12.36
C ALA A 128 -4.67 -21.80 -13.48
N THR A 129 -4.02 -21.05 -14.38
CA THR A 129 -4.69 -20.35 -15.47
C THR A 129 -4.46 -20.96 -16.86
N LYS A 130 -3.70 -22.06 -16.98
CA LYS A 130 -3.29 -22.64 -18.27
C LYS A 130 -4.45 -22.95 -19.22
N ASP A 131 -5.59 -23.39 -18.67
CA ASP A 131 -6.80 -23.76 -19.41
C ASP A 131 -7.89 -22.67 -19.39
N LEU A 132 -7.61 -21.53 -18.76
CA LEU A 132 -8.52 -20.38 -18.71
C LEU A 132 -8.31 -19.48 -19.92
N PRO A 133 -9.37 -18.82 -20.43
CA PRO A 133 -9.27 -17.87 -21.53
C PRO A 133 -8.16 -16.83 -21.33
N ILE A 134 -7.44 -16.51 -22.40
CA ILE A 134 -6.46 -15.41 -22.41
C ILE A 134 -7.18 -14.15 -22.86
N GLU A 135 -7.51 -13.29 -21.90
CA GLU A 135 -8.21 -12.04 -22.14
C GLU A 135 -7.35 -10.84 -21.74
N ASN A 136 -7.66 -9.69 -22.32
CA ASN A 136 -7.06 -8.42 -21.95
C ASN A 136 -8.00 -7.67 -21.01
N PHE A 137 -7.43 -6.85 -20.13
CA PHE A 137 -8.22 -5.87 -19.41
C PHE A 137 -8.77 -4.86 -20.41
N MET A 138 -10.09 -4.76 -20.49
CA MET A 138 -10.79 -3.84 -21.38
C MET A 138 -11.06 -2.53 -20.66
N ARG A 139 -10.78 -1.40 -21.31
CA ARG A 139 -11.14 -0.09 -20.79
C ARG A 139 -12.67 0.09 -20.86
N PRO A 140 -13.34 0.51 -19.77
CA PRO A 140 -14.76 0.87 -19.80
C PRO A 140 -15.06 2.01 -20.78
N GLN A 141 -16.31 2.12 -21.23
CA GLN A 141 -16.75 3.21 -22.13
C GLN A 141 -16.83 4.55 -21.42
N ASP A 142 -17.25 4.56 -20.15
CA ASP A 142 -17.20 5.74 -19.30
C ASP A 142 -15.74 6.11 -19.01
N ASP A 143 -15.36 7.33 -19.41
CA ASP A 143 -14.00 7.85 -19.30
C ASP A 143 -13.84 8.90 -18.20
N MET A 144 -14.85 9.13 -17.36
CA MET A 144 -14.78 10.12 -16.28
C MET A 144 -14.09 9.55 -15.04
N ILE A 145 -12.92 10.09 -14.70
CA ILE A 145 -12.11 9.68 -13.55
C ILE A 145 -12.09 10.74 -12.46
N ASN A 146 -12.04 10.29 -11.21
CA ASN A 146 -11.91 11.16 -10.06
C ASN A 146 -10.44 11.22 -9.62
N ILE A 147 -9.84 12.40 -9.68
CA ILE A 147 -8.43 12.62 -9.37
C ILE A 147 -8.31 13.61 -8.21
N GLN A 148 -7.45 13.29 -7.25
CA GLN A 148 -7.03 14.23 -6.22
C GLN A 148 -6.11 15.28 -6.85
N VAL A 149 -6.45 16.55 -6.66
CA VAL A 149 -5.70 17.69 -7.18
C VAL A 149 -5.54 18.76 -6.11
N VAL A 150 -4.57 19.63 -6.31
CA VAL A 150 -4.34 20.86 -5.55
C VAL A 150 -4.24 22.02 -6.53
N ILE A 151 -4.70 23.21 -6.12
CA ILE A 151 -4.57 24.43 -6.92
C ILE A 151 -3.29 25.14 -6.45
N ASN A 152 -2.35 25.37 -7.36
CA ASN A 152 -1.19 26.19 -7.06
C ASN A 152 -1.67 27.63 -6.76
N PRO A 153 -1.40 28.18 -5.56
CA PRO A 153 -1.90 29.50 -5.18
C PRO A 153 -1.26 30.65 -5.98
N GLU A 154 -0.07 30.45 -6.54
CA GLU A 154 0.65 31.45 -7.31
C GLU A 154 0.19 31.49 -8.77
N THR A 155 -0.05 30.32 -9.37
CA THR A 155 -0.37 30.20 -10.80
C THR A 155 -1.85 29.95 -11.09
N GLY A 156 -2.61 29.47 -10.11
CA GLY A 156 -3.99 28.99 -10.29
C GLY A 156 -4.10 27.65 -11.01
N GLU A 157 -2.98 27.01 -11.34
CA GLU A 157 -2.96 25.73 -12.06
C GLU A 157 -3.41 24.56 -11.17
N MET A 158 -4.14 23.61 -11.74
CA MET A 158 -4.47 22.34 -11.07
C MET A 158 -3.32 21.34 -11.26
N LEU A 159 -2.77 20.88 -10.15
CA LEU A 159 -1.63 19.95 -10.09
C LEU A 159 -1.99 18.72 -9.25
N LEU A 160 -1.20 17.64 -9.37
CA LEU A 160 -1.31 16.49 -8.47
C LEU A 160 -0.73 16.84 -7.09
N PRO A 161 -1.34 16.42 -5.98
CA PRO A 161 -0.77 16.65 -4.65
C PRO A 161 0.55 15.87 -4.48
N ASN A 162 1.43 16.40 -3.65
CA ASN A 162 2.64 15.73 -3.19
C ASN A 162 2.47 15.25 -1.75
N ARG A 163 3.50 14.55 -1.23
CA ARG A 163 3.45 13.94 0.10
C ARG A 163 3.39 14.93 1.28
N PHE A 164 3.63 16.21 1.01
CA PHE A 164 3.57 17.31 1.98
C PHE A 164 2.40 18.26 1.71
N THR A 165 1.60 18.02 0.66
CA THR A 165 0.39 18.81 0.40
C THR A 165 -0.60 18.63 1.56
N PRO A 166 -1.01 19.70 2.24
CA PRO A 166 -1.99 19.64 3.32
C PRO A 166 -3.31 19.01 2.85
N LEU A 167 -3.86 18.09 3.65
CA LEU A 167 -5.05 17.32 3.27
C LEU A 167 -6.28 18.20 2.99
N ASP A 168 -6.39 19.33 3.67
CA ASP A 168 -7.47 20.32 3.52
C ASP A 168 -7.37 21.12 2.20
N GLN A 169 -6.21 21.13 1.55
CA GLN A 169 -6.01 21.71 0.22
C GLN A 169 -6.28 20.72 -0.91
N ILE A 170 -6.34 19.42 -0.61
CA ILE A 170 -6.59 18.39 -1.61
C ILE A 170 -8.09 18.29 -1.88
N ILE A 171 -8.45 18.50 -3.14
CA ILE A 171 -9.82 18.36 -3.63
C ILE A 171 -9.91 17.23 -4.66
N ILE A 172 -11.09 16.63 -4.78
CA ILE A 172 -11.37 15.66 -5.85
C ILE A 172 -12.03 16.42 -7.01
N LYS A 173 -11.48 16.25 -8.21
CA LYS A 173 -12.03 16.77 -9.45
C LYS A 173 -12.19 15.65 -10.48
N GLU A 174 -13.21 15.80 -11.31
CA GLU A 174 -13.51 14.86 -12.37
C GLU A 174 -12.82 15.29 -13.66
N PHE A 175 -12.19 14.35 -14.34
CA PHE A 175 -11.50 14.56 -15.61
C PHE A 175 -11.90 13.46 -16.60
N ARG A 176 -11.86 13.77 -17.89
CA ARG A 176 -11.82 12.71 -18.90
C ARG A 176 -10.47 12.02 -18.83
N TYR A 177 -10.47 10.70 -18.98
CA TYR A 177 -9.27 9.88 -18.98
C TYR A 177 -8.25 10.41 -20.01
N GLY A 178 -7.03 10.70 -19.53
CA GLY A 178 -5.94 11.28 -20.30
C GLY A 178 -5.92 12.82 -20.32
N GLY A 179 -6.95 13.47 -19.76
CA GLY A 179 -7.05 14.93 -19.62
C GLY A 179 -6.79 15.43 -18.20
N GLU A 180 -6.51 14.54 -17.25
CA GLU A 180 -6.12 14.89 -15.88
C GLU A 180 -4.72 15.53 -15.80
N PRO A 181 -4.44 16.32 -14.74
CA PRO A 181 -3.10 16.84 -14.49
C PRO A 181 -2.07 15.73 -14.34
N THR A 182 -0.90 15.94 -14.94
CA THR A 182 0.24 15.00 -14.87
C THR A 182 1.43 15.57 -14.10
N VAL A 183 1.41 16.87 -13.81
CA VAL A 183 2.45 17.56 -13.06
C VAL A 183 2.07 17.58 -11.59
N GLN A 184 3.01 17.18 -10.74
CA GLN A 184 2.85 17.21 -9.29
C GLN A 184 3.24 18.59 -8.75
N MET A 185 2.56 19.03 -7.68
CA MET A 185 2.91 20.24 -6.94
C MET A 185 4.40 20.17 -6.54
N PRO A 186 5.22 21.15 -6.93
CA PRO A 186 6.61 21.19 -6.52
C PRO A 186 6.72 21.11 -4.99
N ILE A 187 7.73 20.39 -4.52
CA ILE A 187 8.12 20.43 -3.11
C ILE A 187 9.20 21.49 -3.02
N THR A 188 8.91 22.64 -2.41
CA THR A 188 9.95 23.63 -2.13
C THR A 188 10.68 23.25 -0.83
N PRO A 189 11.93 23.70 -0.62
CA PRO A 189 12.63 23.45 0.64
C PRO A 189 11.87 23.92 1.89
N ASP A 190 11.09 24.98 1.76
CA ASP A 190 10.27 25.53 2.86
C ASP A 190 9.01 24.68 3.13
N ASP A 191 8.55 23.89 2.14
CA ASP A 191 7.41 22.97 2.29
C ASP A 191 7.80 21.63 2.94
N ILE A 192 9.09 21.30 3.01
CA ILE A 192 9.55 20.06 3.63
C ILE A 192 9.46 20.24 5.15
N PRO A 193 8.59 19.51 5.86
CA PRO A 193 8.51 19.67 7.29
C PRO A 193 9.83 19.22 7.93
N ILE A 194 10.18 19.88 9.03
CA ILE A 194 11.40 19.59 9.79
C ILE A 194 11.07 18.71 11.00
N MET A 195 12.05 17.91 11.42
CA MET A 195 11.95 17.10 12.63
C MET A 195 11.62 17.98 13.83
N PRO A 196 10.49 17.76 14.53
CA PRO A 196 10.17 18.52 15.72
C PRO A 196 11.16 18.22 16.84
N MET A 197 11.35 19.20 17.73
CA MET A 197 12.06 18.97 18.99
C MET A 197 11.11 18.26 19.94
N VAL A 198 11.44 17.00 20.25
CA VAL A 198 10.66 16.12 21.13
C VAL A 198 11.52 15.56 22.26
N SER A 199 12.64 16.22 22.53
CA SER A 199 13.50 15.99 23.70
C SER A 199 13.09 16.93 24.84
N LEU A 200 13.32 16.51 26.09
CA LEU A 200 13.02 17.27 27.32
C LEU A 200 11.52 17.47 27.57
N MET A 201 10.68 16.55 27.11
CA MET A 201 9.23 16.58 27.34
C MET A 201 8.70 15.19 27.73
N HIS A 202 7.46 15.14 28.22
CA HIS A 202 6.85 13.87 28.62
C HIS A 202 6.64 12.97 27.40
N ILE A 203 6.86 11.65 27.54
CA ILE A 203 6.78 10.68 26.43
C ILE A 203 5.47 10.76 25.64
N ASN A 204 4.33 10.95 26.32
CA ASN A 204 3.03 11.05 25.68
C ASN A 204 2.90 12.29 24.77
N GLU A 205 3.50 13.42 25.18
CA GLU A 205 3.50 14.65 24.40
C GLU A 205 4.39 14.49 23.16
N ALA A 206 5.59 13.94 23.34
CA ALA A 206 6.48 13.59 22.24
C ALA A 206 5.80 12.65 21.24
N ASN A 207 5.11 11.62 21.72
CA ASN A 207 4.39 10.67 20.87
C ASN A 207 3.26 11.34 20.07
N HIS A 208 2.49 12.21 20.72
CA HIS A 208 1.42 12.95 20.06
C HIS A 208 1.94 13.83 18.93
N ILE A 209 2.98 14.64 19.20
CA ILE A 209 3.61 15.52 18.21
C ILE A 209 4.13 14.71 17.01
N LEU A 210 4.81 13.58 17.25
CA LEU A 210 5.37 12.77 16.17
C LEU A 210 4.28 12.10 15.32
N ILE A 211 3.21 11.60 15.95
CA ILE A 211 2.10 10.98 15.22
C ILE A 211 1.35 12.03 14.38
N GLU A 212 1.07 13.21 14.94
CA GLU A 212 0.42 14.30 14.20
C GLU A 212 1.27 14.80 13.03
N ALA A 213 2.60 14.81 13.19
CA ALA A 213 3.53 15.10 12.10
C ALA A 213 3.64 13.96 11.05
N GLY A 214 2.89 12.88 11.20
CA GLY A 214 2.80 11.78 10.23
C GLY A 214 3.95 10.76 10.31
N TYR A 215 4.73 10.77 11.39
CA TYR A 215 5.78 9.78 11.58
C TYR A 215 5.20 8.44 12.06
N THR A 216 5.55 7.37 11.36
CA THR A 216 5.01 6.02 11.60
C THR A 216 6.04 5.02 12.13
N ASN A 217 7.33 5.32 12.03
CA ASN A 217 8.42 4.45 12.49
C ASN A 217 9.18 5.10 13.65
N ILE A 218 8.57 5.08 14.84
CA ILE A 218 9.10 5.67 16.08
C ILE A 218 9.49 4.55 17.03
N VAL A 219 10.73 4.56 17.52
CA VAL A 219 11.28 3.57 18.45
C VAL A 219 11.64 4.26 19.76
N TYR A 220 10.98 3.86 20.84
CA TYR A 220 11.33 4.31 22.19
C TYR A 220 12.37 3.37 22.82
N LYS A 221 13.41 3.93 23.43
CA LYS A 221 14.44 3.21 24.18
C LYS A 221 14.54 3.76 25.59
N ASN A 222 14.55 2.89 26.57
CA ASN A 222 14.79 3.29 27.95
C ASN A 222 16.29 3.52 28.18
N GLU A 223 16.66 4.68 28.70
CA GLU A 223 18.03 5.06 29.05
C GLU A 223 17.98 5.95 30.29
N PRO A 224 18.53 5.51 31.45
CA PRO A 224 18.58 6.33 32.65
C PRO A 224 19.28 7.66 32.41
N TYR A 225 18.60 8.77 32.73
CA TYR A 225 19.12 10.11 32.56
C TYR A 225 18.66 11.02 33.70
N SER A 226 19.57 11.34 34.62
CA SER A 226 19.24 12.01 35.89
C SER A 226 18.81 13.48 35.76
N GLU A 227 19.04 14.10 34.60
CA GLU A 227 18.72 15.52 34.39
C GLU A 227 17.25 15.77 33.99
N VAL A 228 16.49 14.70 33.68
CA VAL A 228 15.04 14.80 33.42
C VAL A 228 14.26 13.83 34.31
N PRO A 229 12.98 14.11 34.63
CA PRO A 229 12.14 13.18 35.40
C PRO A 229 11.95 11.83 34.70
N SER A 230 11.53 10.81 35.46
CA SER A 230 11.05 9.55 34.87
C SER A 230 9.86 9.82 33.93
N GLY A 231 9.81 9.11 32.81
CA GLY A 231 8.81 9.29 31.75
C GLY A 231 9.09 10.44 30.77
N TYR A 232 10.20 11.18 30.95
CA TYR A 232 10.61 12.24 30.02
C TYR A 232 11.61 11.75 28.98
N THR A 233 11.47 12.28 27.77
CA THR A 233 12.46 12.14 26.71
C THR A 233 13.67 13.00 27.02
N HIS A 234 14.87 12.56 26.66
CA HIS A 234 16.09 13.36 26.85
C HIS A 234 17.01 13.38 25.62
N ARG A 235 16.79 12.47 24.67
CA ARG A 235 17.51 12.43 23.40
C ARG A 235 16.58 11.96 22.28
N GLN A 236 16.82 12.47 21.07
CA GLN A 236 16.19 12.02 19.85
C GLN A 236 17.24 11.81 18.75
N ASP A 237 16.94 10.92 17.81
CA ASP A 237 17.68 10.72 16.57
C ASP A 237 16.66 10.46 15.45
N PRO A 238 16.66 11.24 14.35
CA PRO A 238 17.56 12.36 14.07
C PRO A 238 17.29 13.58 14.97
N MET A 239 18.27 14.49 15.01
CA MET A 239 18.11 15.78 15.67
C MET A 239 16.96 16.59 15.06
N TRP A 240 16.36 17.47 15.85
CA TRP A 240 15.33 18.40 15.37
C TRP A 240 15.89 19.32 14.27
N GLY A 241 15.00 19.89 13.46
CA GLY A 241 15.39 20.76 12.33
C GLY A 241 15.85 20.02 11.08
N GLN A 242 16.02 18.69 11.14
CA GLN A 242 16.37 17.88 9.98
C GLN A 242 15.15 17.67 9.06
N PRO A 243 15.28 17.77 7.72
CA PRO A 243 14.17 17.55 6.78
C PRO A 243 13.58 16.13 6.87
N VAL A 244 12.25 16.02 6.99
CA VAL A 244 11.50 14.75 7.13
C VAL A 244 11.83 13.73 6.04
N GLU A 245 12.10 14.20 4.81
CA GLU A 245 12.34 13.33 3.65
C GLU A 245 13.51 12.35 3.83
N THR A 246 14.46 12.67 4.71
CA THR A 246 15.61 11.82 5.03
C THR A 246 15.31 10.82 6.15
N ILE A 247 14.21 10.99 6.88
CA ILE A 247 13.93 10.32 8.14
C ILE A 247 13.17 9.02 7.87
N ARG A 248 13.89 7.90 7.93
CA ARG A 248 13.32 6.55 7.79
C ARG A 248 12.84 5.95 9.10
N LYS A 249 13.42 6.43 10.20
CA LYS A 249 13.25 5.92 11.55
C LYS A 249 13.56 7.03 12.54
N ILE A 250 12.75 7.13 13.58
CA ILE A 250 13.00 8.00 14.72
C ILE A 250 13.31 7.11 15.92
N THR A 251 14.37 7.40 16.64
CA THR A 251 14.65 6.80 17.94
C THR A 251 14.56 7.87 19.01
N ILE A 252 13.75 7.64 20.04
CA ILE A 252 13.56 8.52 21.19
C ILE A 252 14.03 7.79 22.43
N TRP A 253 14.88 8.45 23.23
CA TRP A 253 15.34 7.90 24.50
C TRP A 253 14.58 8.54 25.64
N VAL A 254 14.10 7.67 26.54
CA VAL A 254 13.21 7.99 27.65
C VAL A 254 13.90 7.60 28.94
N ASN A 255 13.91 8.50 29.91
CA ASN A 255 14.32 8.16 31.27
C ASN A 255 13.24 7.23 31.87
N PRO A 256 13.55 5.97 32.19
CA PRO A 256 12.56 5.00 32.66
C PRO A 256 11.94 5.36 34.01
#